data_AF-F7XMY0-F1
#
_entry.id   AF-F7XMY0-F1
#
_cell.length_a   1.000
_cell.length_b   1.000
_cell.length_c   1.000
_cell.angle_alpha   90.00
_cell.angle_beta   90.00
_cell.angle_gamma   90.00
#
_symmetry.space_group_name_H-M   'P 1'
#
loop_
_entity.id
_entity.type
_entity.pdbx_description
1 polymer ?
#
loop_
_entity_poly.entity_id
_entity_poly.type
_entity_poly.pdbx_seq_one_letter_code
_entity_poly.pdbx_strand_id
1 'polypeptide(L)'
;MKKRKSLSETHPEIAKEWNFQLNGDLKPENITFGSNKKVWWTCIKNQEHIWQATVNNRTNKGSKCPYCNGRVNEENNLTITHPEVADEWDYELNEGYKPTDFTYGSDQKINWICKKNKSHKWNTSINNRTMNQSGCPYCAGKVATKDNNLKVLYPEIANEWDYSSNGGLKPENFLPRSKKKINWKCVKGHKWKAKISDRTIGTNCPKCYNQSSRLELFIFAELKHLFEQAKHRFKIDGTECDIYLPEINLAIEIDGSYWHSLDKDIKKNNHLKDCGVKLLRIREHPLEKIENLDIVYKKDKSYFAILKKILKKIAIFDLIGSAEKQKITAYMEENKPQNDKLYREMIFSTKLDENLAKNYPEIAKEWDYEKNYPQEPENFTPHSHEKVAWKCKKGHKWIARIKDRTRGRGCPYCSNKKAHLDNCLATINPELAKEWHPFKNGDLTPNDVLPGSKKDYWWICKKNHEWKASVYSRNNRQFGCPYCSGKKVCFEDSLENLYPELAKEWHPFKNGSVKPGHISPKSERNVWWICKKNHEWKYRIKNVVQQGYTCPYCLENE
;
A
#
# COMPACT_ATOMS: atom_id res chain seq x y z
N MET A 1 1.92 76.21 12.06
CA MET A 1 2.24 75.12 13.02
C MET A 1 1.00 74.26 13.24
N LYS A 2 1.05 72.94 12.99
CA LYS A 2 -0.08 72.03 13.28
C LYS A 2 -0.23 71.89 14.80
N LYS A 3 -1.37 72.32 15.35
CA LYS A 3 -1.73 72.17 16.78
C LYS A 3 -1.71 70.68 17.12
N ARG A 4 -0.93 70.25 18.12
CA ARG A 4 -0.90 68.84 18.55
C ARG A 4 -2.22 68.52 19.25
N LYS A 5 -2.96 67.51 18.77
CA LYS A 5 -4.24 67.08 19.35
C LYS A 5 -4.06 66.48 20.74
N SER A 6 -5.01 66.72 21.62
CA SER A 6 -4.98 66.24 23.01
C SER A 6 -5.33 64.74 23.13
N LEU A 7 -5.12 64.18 24.32
CA LEU A 7 -5.50 62.80 24.63
C LEU A 7 -7.02 62.63 24.54
N SER A 8 -7.81 63.55 25.09
CA SER A 8 -9.27 63.47 25.05
C SER A 8 -9.84 63.57 23.62
N GLU A 9 -9.21 64.36 22.76
CA GLU A 9 -9.63 64.52 21.36
C GLU A 9 -9.38 63.28 20.50
N THR A 10 -8.31 62.53 20.79
CA THR A 10 -7.87 61.42 19.93
C THR A 10 -8.17 60.04 20.50
N HIS A 11 -8.24 59.92 21.82
CA HIS A 11 -8.45 58.64 22.53
C HIS A 11 -9.45 58.83 23.69
N PRO A 12 -10.72 59.19 23.40
CA PRO A 12 -11.73 59.49 24.44
C PRO A 12 -11.96 58.32 25.39
N GLU A 13 -11.93 57.08 24.91
CA GLU A 13 -12.09 55.89 25.75
C GLU A 13 -10.92 55.68 26.72
N ILE A 14 -9.69 55.98 26.31
CA ILE A 14 -8.53 55.93 27.19
C ILE A 14 -8.59 57.09 28.20
N ALA A 15 -9.07 58.26 27.78
CA ALA A 15 -9.25 59.40 28.68
C ALA A 15 -10.26 59.13 29.80
N LYS A 16 -11.25 58.23 29.62
CA LYS A 16 -12.16 57.77 30.68
C LYS A 16 -11.45 57.03 31.82
N GLU A 17 -10.27 56.46 31.55
CA GLU A 17 -9.45 55.79 32.56
C GLU A 17 -8.55 56.77 33.35
N TRP A 18 -8.67 58.09 33.12
CA TRP A 18 -7.88 59.09 33.82
C TRP A 18 -8.31 59.21 35.28
N ASN A 19 -7.35 59.14 36.21
CA ASN A 19 -7.66 59.37 37.62
C ASN A 19 -7.59 60.88 37.93
N PHE A 20 -8.75 61.55 37.99
CA PHE A 20 -8.82 63.00 38.24
C PHE A 20 -8.37 63.40 39.64
N GLN A 21 -8.54 62.52 40.63
CA GLN A 21 -8.16 62.81 42.02
C GLN A 21 -6.64 62.79 42.22
N LEU A 22 -5.96 61.79 41.66
CA LEU A 22 -4.51 61.60 41.83
C LEU A 22 -3.65 62.41 40.86
N ASN A 23 -4.23 62.88 39.74
CA ASN A 23 -3.50 63.69 38.77
C ASN A 23 -3.61 65.21 39.01
N GLY A 24 -4.39 65.65 40.01
CA GLY A 24 -4.56 67.06 40.37
C GLY A 24 -5.03 67.89 39.17
N ASP A 25 -4.35 69.02 38.92
CA ASP A 25 -4.71 69.96 37.84
C ASP A 25 -4.42 69.44 36.42
N LEU A 26 -3.76 68.28 36.28
CA LEU A 26 -3.49 67.70 34.97
C LEU A 26 -4.75 67.04 34.40
N LYS A 27 -5.23 67.58 33.27
CA LYS A 27 -6.41 67.09 32.56
C LYS A 27 -6.04 66.45 31.21
N PRO A 28 -6.78 65.41 30.75
CA PRO A 28 -6.59 64.78 29.44
C PRO A 28 -6.65 65.74 28.25
N GLU A 29 -7.43 66.82 28.36
CA GLU A 29 -7.56 67.88 27.35
C GLU A 29 -6.30 68.73 27.17
N ASN A 30 -5.43 68.78 28.20
CA ASN A 30 -4.23 69.60 28.22
C ASN A 30 -2.94 68.81 27.96
N ILE A 31 -3.05 67.50 27.67
CA ILE A 31 -1.90 66.61 27.43
C ILE A 31 -2.06 65.91 26.08
N THR A 32 -0.99 65.85 25.29
CA THR A 32 -1.01 65.17 23.98
C THR A 32 -0.94 63.64 24.15
N PHE A 33 -1.60 62.89 23.25
CA PHE A 33 -1.65 61.42 23.33
C PHE A 33 -0.26 60.75 23.26
N GLY A 34 0.74 61.37 22.63
CA GLY A 34 2.12 60.86 22.57
C GLY A 34 3.01 61.27 23.75
N SER A 35 2.45 61.87 24.80
CA SER A 35 3.22 62.37 25.94
C SER A 35 3.88 61.23 26.74
N ASN A 36 5.15 61.39 27.08
CA ASN A 36 5.84 60.48 28.01
C ASN A 36 5.60 60.83 29.49
N LYS A 37 4.68 61.76 29.78
CA LYS A 37 4.31 62.11 31.17
C LYS A 37 3.63 60.91 31.83
N LYS A 38 4.16 60.51 32.99
CA LYS A 38 3.62 59.42 33.81
C LYS A 38 2.47 59.97 34.65
N VAL A 39 1.30 59.37 34.52
CA VAL A 39 0.07 59.79 35.21
C VAL A 39 -0.62 58.57 35.79
N TRP A 40 -1.55 58.81 36.71
CA TRP A 40 -2.36 57.79 37.35
C TRP A 40 -3.58 57.45 36.49
N TRP A 41 -3.84 56.15 36.35
CA TRP A 41 -4.96 55.58 35.63
C TRP A 41 -5.78 54.70 36.58
N THR A 42 -7.09 54.68 36.37
CA THR A 42 -8.02 53.80 37.07
C THR A 42 -8.75 52.92 36.06
N CYS A 43 -8.89 51.63 36.37
CA CYS A 43 -9.49 50.69 35.43
C CYS A 43 -11.00 50.87 35.41
N ILE A 44 -11.58 50.92 34.21
CA ILE A 44 -13.04 50.97 34.06
C ILE A 44 -13.71 49.70 34.60
N LYS A 45 -13.03 48.54 34.55
CA LYS A 45 -13.60 47.26 35.01
C LYS A 45 -13.60 47.09 36.53
N ASN A 46 -12.63 47.68 37.22
CA ASN A 46 -12.53 47.63 38.68
C ASN A 46 -11.86 48.92 39.17
N GLN A 47 -12.59 49.73 39.93
CA GLN A 47 -12.13 51.04 40.39
C GLN A 47 -10.98 50.95 41.43
N GLU A 48 -10.75 49.78 42.02
CA GLU A 48 -9.60 49.52 42.90
C GLU A 48 -8.29 49.35 42.12
N HIS A 49 -8.37 49.04 40.81
CA HIS A 49 -7.18 48.90 39.97
C HIS A 49 -6.65 50.28 39.58
N ILE A 50 -5.74 50.80 40.40
CA ILE A 50 -5.07 52.08 40.18
C ILE A 50 -3.59 51.83 39.84
N TRP A 51 -3.10 52.42 38.75
CA TRP A 51 -1.69 52.27 38.35
C TRP A 51 -1.13 53.50 37.66
N GLN A 52 0.20 53.61 37.65
CA GLN A 52 0.90 54.63 36.88
C GLN A 52 1.39 54.09 35.54
N ALA A 53 1.15 54.83 34.46
CA ALA A 53 1.75 54.60 33.15
C ALA A 53 1.92 55.92 32.41
N THR A 54 2.86 55.97 31.46
CA THR A 54 2.99 57.14 30.57
C THR A 54 1.84 57.18 29.58
N VAL A 55 1.35 58.37 29.23
CA VAL A 55 0.26 58.53 28.24
C VAL A 55 0.57 57.80 26.92
N ASN A 56 1.79 57.94 26.40
CA ASN A 56 2.28 57.26 25.19
C ASN A 56 2.20 55.71 25.25
N ASN A 57 2.46 55.12 26.42
CA ASN A 57 2.35 53.66 26.59
C ASN A 57 0.88 53.22 26.59
N ARG A 58 -0.03 54.03 27.11
CA ARG A 58 -1.47 53.73 27.14
C ARG A 58 -2.11 53.88 25.76
N THR A 59 -1.67 54.87 24.99
CA THR A 59 -2.19 55.19 23.66
C THR A 59 -1.44 54.41 22.57
N ASN A 60 -0.29 54.90 22.11
CA ASN A 60 0.43 54.36 20.95
C ASN A 60 0.92 52.93 21.16
N LYS A 61 1.29 52.54 22.39
CA LYS A 61 1.69 51.15 22.68
C LYS A 61 0.57 50.26 23.20
N GLY A 62 -0.63 50.80 23.42
CA GLY A 62 -1.83 50.03 23.77
C GLY A 62 -1.76 49.22 25.07
N SER A 63 -0.91 49.60 26.03
CA SER A 63 -0.82 48.88 27.31
C SER A 63 -2.15 48.94 28.09
N LYS A 64 -2.60 47.78 28.55
CA LYS A 64 -3.85 47.60 29.30
C LYS A 64 -3.61 47.67 30.81
N CYS A 65 -4.68 47.62 31.60
CA CYS A 65 -4.59 47.46 33.05
C CYS A 65 -3.71 46.24 33.40
N PRO A 66 -2.61 46.43 34.15
CA PRO A 66 -1.65 45.36 34.45
C PRO A 66 -2.21 44.29 35.40
N TYR A 67 -3.18 44.66 36.24
CA TYR A 67 -3.88 43.73 37.11
C TYR A 67 -4.79 42.80 36.31
N CYS A 68 -5.43 43.32 35.26
CA CYS A 68 -6.30 42.51 34.41
C CYS A 68 -5.56 41.69 33.34
N ASN A 69 -4.27 41.93 33.07
CA ASN A 69 -3.59 41.37 31.89
C ASN A 69 -2.10 40.97 32.10
N GLY A 70 -1.61 40.69 33.31
CA GLY A 70 -0.23 40.15 33.38
C GLY A 70 0.45 39.90 34.72
N ARG A 71 -0.11 40.27 35.87
CA ARG A 71 0.45 39.84 37.17
C ARG A 71 -0.35 38.70 37.75
N VAL A 72 0.36 37.73 38.32
CA VAL A 72 -0.23 36.62 39.07
C VAL A 72 -1.01 37.19 40.25
N ASN A 73 -2.24 36.74 40.42
CA ASN A 73 -3.11 37.10 41.54
C ASN A 73 -3.96 35.88 41.96
N GLU A 74 -4.81 36.08 42.96
CA GLU A 74 -5.66 35.02 43.53
C GLU A 74 -6.69 34.47 42.53
N GLU A 75 -6.99 35.19 41.44
CA GLU A 75 -8.02 34.80 40.46
C GLU A 75 -7.43 34.17 39.19
N ASN A 76 -6.14 34.38 38.88
CA ASN A 76 -5.55 34.03 37.59
C ASN A 76 -4.33 33.10 37.65
N ASN A 77 -3.96 32.62 38.83
CA ASN A 77 -2.87 31.67 39.00
C ASN A 77 -3.23 30.26 38.46
N LEU A 78 -2.22 29.39 38.34
CA LEU A 78 -2.35 28.09 37.69
C LEU A 78 -3.31 27.14 38.43
N THR A 79 -3.35 27.17 39.77
CA THR A 79 -4.25 26.27 40.53
C THR A 79 -5.72 26.64 40.33
N ILE A 80 -6.01 27.92 40.11
CA ILE A 80 -7.38 28.40 39.89
C ILE A 80 -7.82 28.18 38.44
N THR A 81 -6.98 28.56 37.49
CA THR A 81 -7.35 28.52 36.07
C THR A 81 -7.24 27.11 35.47
N HIS A 82 -6.31 26.29 35.95
CA HIS A 82 -6.02 24.94 35.42
C HIS A 82 -5.66 23.94 36.53
N PRO A 83 -6.57 23.64 37.47
CA PRO A 83 -6.32 22.76 38.62
C PRO A 83 -5.81 21.38 38.21
N GLU A 84 -6.40 20.78 37.16
CA GLU A 84 -5.99 19.47 36.63
C GLU A 84 -4.53 19.42 36.15
N VAL A 85 -4.00 20.55 35.64
CA VAL A 85 -2.60 20.68 35.23
C VAL A 85 -1.71 20.89 36.44
N ALA A 86 -2.14 21.70 37.41
CA ALA A 86 -1.42 21.95 38.65
C ALA A 86 -1.24 20.65 39.48
N ASP A 87 -2.18 19.72 39.44
CA ASP A 87 -2.06 18.40 40.07
C ASP A 87 -0.93 17.52 39.50
N GLU A 88 -0.44 17.83 38.30
CA GLU A 88 0.70 17.15 37.68
C GLU A 88 2.04 17.82 38.02
N TRP A 89 2.07 18.78 38.95
CA TRP A 89 3.29 19.41 39.41
C TRP A 89 4.17 18.43 40.19
N ASP A 90 5.46 18.35 39.86
CA ASP A 90 6.43 17.57 40.63
C ASP A 90 7.04 18.46 41.73
N TYR A 91 6.50 18.41 42.94
CA TYR A 91 6.96 19.24 44.06
C TYR A 91 8.39 18.93 44.51
N GLU A 92 8.87 17.69 44.30
CA GLU A 92 10.24 17.30 44.66
C GLU A 92 11.25 17.92 43.69
N LEU A 93 10.95 17.89 42.39
CA LEU A 93 11.86 18.40 41.35
C LEU A 93 11.74 19.91 41.09
N ASN A 94 10.77 20.58 41.68
CA ASN A 94 10.55 22.03 41.52
C ASN A 94 10.62 22.76 42.86
N GLU A 95 11.51 22.34 43.74
CA GLU A 95 11.72 22.98 45.04
C GLU A 95 11.86 24.51 44.88
N GLY A 96 11.13 25.25 45.71
CA GLY A 96 11.09 26.72 45.67
C GLY A 96 10.06 27.34 44.72
N TYR A 97 9.36 26.54 43.91
CA TYR A 97 8.29 27.01 43.03
C TYR A 97 6.96 26.32 43.33
N LYS A 98 5.88 27.10 43.39
CA LYS A 98 4.51 26.62 43.54
C LYS A 98 3.69 26.93 42.30
N PRO A 99 2.69 26.09 41.95
CA PRO A 99 1.76 26.40 40.86
C PRO A 99 1.08 27.77 41.02
N THR A 100 0.83 28.22 42.25
CA THR A 100 0.24 29.53 42.57
C THR A 100 1.11 30.71 42.14
N ASP A 101 2.40 30.51 41.88
CA ASP A 101 3.34 31.57 41.53
C ASP A 101 3.30 31.93 40.04
N PHE A 102 2.49 31.21 39.24
CA PHE A 102 2.47 31.33 37.78
C PHE A 102 1.06 31.47 37.22
N THR A 103 0.93 32.20 36.12
CA THR A 103 -0.28 32.19 35.28
C THR A 103 -0.17 31.07 34.25
N TYR A 104 -1.31 30.65 33.70
CA TYR A 104 -1.36 29.61 32.66
C TYR A 104 -0.56 29.95 31.39
N GLY A 105 -0.29 31.22 31.12
CA GLY A 105 0.46 31.67 29.93
C GLY A 105 1.98 31.67 30.08
N SER A 106 2.51 31.31 31.25
CA SER A 106 3.95 31.37 31.53
C SER A 106 4.77 30.43 30.64
N ASP A 107 5.90 30.90 30.12
CA ASP A 107 6.88 30.10 29.38
C ASP A 107 7.90 29.39 30.29
N GLN A 108 7.77 29.56 31.61
CA GLN A 108 8.63 28.90 32.59
C GLN A 108 8.55 27.38 32.44
N LYS A 109 9.72 26.74 32.34
CA LYS A 109 9.85 25.29 32.31
C LYS A 109 9.86 24.71 33.72
N ILE A 110 8.98 23.75 33.94
CA ILE A 110 8.73 23.08 35.21
C ILE A 110 8.75 21.56 34.98
N ASN A 111 9.10 20.81 36.01
CA ASN A 111 9.03 19.36 36.04
C ASN A 111 7.62 18.89 36.36
N TRP A 112 7.10 17.99 35.54
CA TRP A 112 5.75 17.44 35.67
C TRP A 112 5.82 15.94 35.93
N ILE A 113 4.85 15.43 36.66
CA ILE A 113 4.68 14.02 37.00
C ILE A 113 3.31 13.52 36.53
N CYS A 114 3.28 12.39 35.83
CA CYS A 114 2.02 11.92 35.21
C CYS A 114 1.06 11.39 36.27
N LYS A 115 -0.23 11.76 36.20
CA LYS A 115 -1.26 11.17 37.07
C LYS A 115 -1.36 9.66 36.92
N LYS A 116 -1.26 9.15 35.69
CA LYS A 116 -1.44 7.71 35.37
C LYS A 116 -0.25 6.84 35.78
N ASN A 117 0.96 7.39 35.75
CA ASN A 117 2.17 6.64 36.10
C ASN A 117 3.23 7.59 36.65
N LYS A 118 3.46 7.51 37.97
CA LYS A 118 4.37 8.40 38.69
C LYS A 118 5.85 8.27 38.29
N SER A 119 6.23 7.19 37.59
CA SER A 119 7.57 7.08 36.98
C SER A 119 7.76 7.98 35.76
N HIS A 120 6.68 8.46 35.14
CA HIS A 120 6.75 9.39 34.02
C HIS A 120 6.92 10.82 34.54
N LYS A 121 8.18 11.27 34.62
CA LYS A 121 8.54 12.65 34.94
C LYS A 121 9.08 13.35 33.68
N TRP A 122 8.63 14.56 33.36
CA TRP A 122 9.12 15.32 32.19
C TRP A 122 9.19 16.82 32.43
N ASN A 123 10.09 17.51 31.73
CA ASN A 123 10.27 18.95 31.82
C ASN A 123 9.67 19.66 30.58
N THR A 124 8.74 20.60 30.79
CA THR A 124 8.20 21.45 29.72
C THR A 124 7.60 22.74 30.29
N SER A 125 7.29 23.71 29.43
CA SER A 125 6.73 25.00 29.87
C SER A 125 5.26 24.92 30.28
N ILE A 126 4.85 25.79 31.20
CA ILE A 126 3.46 25.87 31.69
C ILE A 126 2.50 26.16 30.53
N ASN A 127 2.80 27.13 29.67
CA ASN A 127 1.98 27.46 28.50
C ASN A 127 1.83 26.30 27.51
N ASN A 128 2.82 25.41 27.43
CA ASN A 128 2.73 24.24 26.56
C ASN A 128 1.81 23.17 27.18
N ARG A 129 1.73 23.09 28.51
CA ARG A 129 0.77 22.22 29.21
C ARG A 129 -0.67 22.74 29.13
N THR A 130 -0.84 24.05 29.23
CA THR A 130 -2.16 24.71 29.30
C THR A 130 -2.68 25.09 27.91
N MET A 131 -2.03 26.04 27.23
CA MET A 131 -2.49 26.58 25.94
C MET A 131 -2.35 25.57 24.81
N ASN A 132 -1.21 24.87 24.72
CA ASN A 132 -1.00 23.84 23.70
C ASN A 132 -1.53 22.46 24.12
N GLN A 133 -2.06 22.35 25.35
CA GLN A 133 -2.67 21.13 25.89
C GLN A 133 -1.77 19.89 25.77
N SER A 134 -0.46 20.06 25.93
CA SER A 134 0.47 18.94 25.90
C SER A 134 0.33 18.08 27.17
N GLY A 135 0.20 16.77 26.98
CA GLY A 135 0.15 15.78 28.05
C GLY A 135 1.47 15.02 28.23
N CYS A 136 1.43 14.00 29.10
CA CYS A 136 2.57 13.13 29.37
C CYS A 136 3.14 12.49 28.08
N PRO A 137 4.41 12.77 27.70
CA PRO A 137 4.97 12.30 26.44
C PRO A 137 5.24 10.78 26.42
N TYR A 138 5.42 10.15 27.57
CA TYR A 138 5.53 8.70 27.71
C TYR A 138 4.21 8.00 27.35
N CYS A 139 3.09 8.41 27.96
CA CYS A 139 1.74 7.91 27.64
C CYS A 139 1.36 8.17 26.17
N ALA A 140 1.82 9.28 25.59
CA ALA A 140 1.61 9.58 24.17
C ALA A 140 2.54 8.79 23.22
N GLY A 141 3.38 7.87 23.73
CA GLY A 141 4.32 7.09 22.93
C GLY A 141 5.37 7.94 22.22
N LYS A 142 5.74 9.09 22.80
CA LYS A 142 6.76 10.02 22.29
C LYS A 142 8.13 9.82 22.96
N VAL A 143 8.17 9.10 24.08
CA VAL A 143 9.41 8.71 24.79
C VAL A 143 9.45 7.20 24.93
N ALA A 144 10.65 6.61 24.82
CA ALA A 144 10.85 5.18 25.01
C ALA A 144 10.56 4.78 26.46
N THR A 145 9.88 3.65 26.65
CA THR A 145 9.61 3.06 27.97
C THR A 145 10.06 1.60 27.98
N LYS A 146 10.04 0.97 29.15
CA LYS A 146 10.32 -0.47 29.31
C LYS A 146 9.51 -1.36 28.35
N ASP A 147 8.26 -0.98 28.06
CA ASP A 147 7.33 -1.78 27.23
C ASP A 147 7.17 -1.22 25.81
N ASN A 148 7.64 0.00 25.55
CA ASN A 148 7.55 0.69 24.25
C ASN A 148 8.90 1.27 23.86
N ASN A 149 9.79 0.40 23.37
CA ASN A 149 11.10 0.75 22.84
C ASN A 149 11.45 -0.18 21.67
N LEU A 150 12.55 0.14 20.96
CA LEU A 150 12.98 -0.59 19.78
C LEU A 150 13.25 -2.07 20.08
N LYS A 151 13.86 -2.40 21.21
CA LYS A 151 14.19 -3.79 21.55
C LYS A 151 12.94 -4.64 21.77
N VAL A 152 11.96 -4.08 22.49
CA VAL A 152 10.73 -4.80 22.82
C VAL A 152 9.84 -4.94 21.60
N LEU A 153 9.72 -3.90 20.77
CA LEU A 153 8.80 -3.90 19.64
C LEU A 153 9.40 -4.53 18.36
N TYR A 154 10.73 -4.50 18.21
CA TYR A 154 11.46 -5.01 17.03
C TYR A 154 12.75 -5.74 17.47
N PRO A 155 12.64 -6.87 18.19
CA PRO A 155 13.79 -7.60 18.73
C PRO A 155 14.78 -8.04 17.64
N GLU A 156 14.29 -8.43 16.46
CA GLU A 156 15.10 -8.81 15.31
C GLU A 156 15.95 -7.64 14.78
N ILE A 157 15.40 -6.43 14.74
CA ILE A 157 16.14 -5.23 14.34
C ILE A 157 17.14 -4.85 15.43
N ALA A 158 16.73 -4.90 16.70
CA ALA A 158 17.61 -4.60 17.84
C ALA A 158 18.81 -5.57 17.93
N ASN A 159 18.67 -6.81 17.47
CA ASN A 159 19.78 -7.77 17.38
C ASN A 159 20.86 -7.35 16.38
N GLU A 160 20.54 -6.50 15.41
CA GLU A 160 21.50 -5.95 14.46
C GLU A 160 22.18 -4.66 14.96
N TRP A 161 21.96 -4.27 16.21
CA TRP A 161 22.60 -3.10 16.79
C TRP A 161 24.11 -3.32 16.96
N ASP A 162 24.94 -2.43 16.42
CA ASP A 162 26.39 -2.52 16.63
C ASP A 162 26.78 -1.86 17.96
N TYR A 163 26.69 -2.61 19.05
CA TYR A 163 27.03 -2.13 20.40
C TYR A 163 28.45 -1.57 20.50
N SER A 164 29.41 -2.16 19.76
CA SER A 164 30.80 -1.71 19.76
C SER A 164 30.99 -0.34 19.11
N SER A 165 30.18 -0.03 18.10
CA SER A 165 30.32 1.19 17.29
C SER A 165 29.37 2.32 17.73
N ASN A 166 28.48 2.08 18.71
CA ASN A 166 27.45 3.04 19.12
C ASN A 166 27.70 3.72 20.48
N GLY A 167 28.91 3.59 21.04
CA GLY A 167 29.35 4.38 22.19
C GLY A 167 28.43 4.26 23.42
N GLY A 168 27.97 3.04 23.73
CA GLY A 168 27.11 2.77 24.89
C GLY A 168 25.61 3.06 24.68
N LEU A 169 25.20 3.61 23.53
CA LEU A 169 23.79 3.70 23.17
C LEU A 169 23.17 2.30 23.03
N LYS A 170 21.99 2.11 23.61
CA LYS A 170 21.27 0.84 23.60
C LYS A 170 19.90 0.96 22.90
N PRO A 171 19.41 -0.08 22.22
CA PRO A 171 18.10 -0.08 21.57
C PRO A 171 16.93 0.33 22.47
N GLU A 172 16.98 -0.03 23.77
CA GLU A 172 15.95 0.24 24.77
C GLU A 172 15.70 1.73 24.99
N ASN A 173 16.66 2.58 24.64
CA ASN A 173 16.57 4.03 24.81
C ASN A 173 15.84 4.73 23.64
N PHE A 174 15.44 4.00 22.60
CA PHE A 174 14.88 4.58 21.38
C PHE A 174 13.52 4.00 21.03
N LEU A 175 12.65 4.85 20.50
CA LEU A 175 11.43 4.42 19.83
C LEU A 175 11.72 3.93 18.40
N PRO A 176 10.92 2.99 17.87
CA PRO A 176 11.04 2.50 16.49
C PRO A 176 11.07 3.60 15.43
N ARG A 177 10.26 4.65 15.61
CA ARG A 177 10.16 5.79 14.69
C ARG A 177 11.27 6.85 14.81
N SER A 178 12.31 6.57 15.59
CA SER A 178 13.40 7.53 15.82
C SER A 178 14.16 7.84 14.54
N LYS A 179 14.37 9.13 14.26
CA LYS A 179 15.19 9.59 13.12
C LYS A 179 16.70 9.54 13.41
N LYS A 180 17.12 9.08 14.60
CA LYS A 180 18.53 8.96 14.98
C LYS A 180 19.22 7.96 14.06
N LYS A 181 20.35 8.36 13.48
CA LYS A 181 21.25 7.46 12.74
C LYS A 181 22.17 6.74 13.72
N ILE A 182 22.24 5.42 13.60
CA ILE A 182 23.12 4.57 14.40
C ILE A 182 23.87 3.59 13.48
N ASN A 183 24.92 2.97 14.03
CA ASN A 183 25.66 1.92 13.37
C ASN A 183 24.96 0.57 13.60
N TRP A 184 24.79 -0.17 12.51
CA TRP A 184 24.20 -1.51 12.48
C TRP A 184 25.26 -2.51 12.08
N LYS A 185 25.13 -3.73 12.59
CA LYS A 185 25.93 -4.89 12.21
C LYS A 185 24.97 -6.05 12.01
N CYS A 186 24.85 -6.51 10.76
CA CYS A 186 24.00 -7.67 10.48
C CYS A 186 24.67 -8.93 11.01
N VAL A 187 23.93 -10.05 11.02
CA VAL A 187 24.42 -11.38 11.40
C VAL A 187 25.70 -11.81 10.66
N LYS A 188 25.97 -11.27 9.46
CA LYS A 188 27.16 -11.55 8.65
C LYS A 188 28.36 -10.65 8.97
N GLY A 189 28.22 -9.76 9.95
CA GLY A 189 29.25 -8.82 10.35
C GLY A 189 29.38 -7.56 9.49
N HIS A 190 28.62 -7.43 8.40
CA HIS A 190 28.59 -6.18 7.64
C HIS A 190 28.12 -5.02 8.52
N LYS A 191 28.91 -3.95 8.56
CA LYS A 191 28.60 -2.72 9.28
C LYS A 191 28.08 -1.65 8.33
N TRP A 192 27.04 -0.91 8.73
CA TRP A 192 26.54 0.26 8.00
C TRP A 192 25.83 1.24 8.92
N LYS A 193 25.58 2.46 8.44
CA LYS A 193 24.93 3.53 9.21
C LYS A 193 23.56 3.86 8.60
N ALA A 194 22.49 3.77 9.40
CA ALA A 194 21.11 4.05 8.95
C ALA A 194 20.25 4.59 10.10
N LYS A 195 19.11 5.24 9.77
CA LYS A 195 18.15 5.69 10.79
C LYS A 195 17.39 4.50 11.38
N ILE A 196 17.01 4.59 12.65
CA ILE A 196 16.16 3.58 13.30
C ILE A 196 14.82 3.44 12.57
N SER A 197 14.17 4.55 12.24
CA SER A 197 12.91 4.57 11.49
C SER A 197 12.99 3.79 10.17
N ASP A 198 14.08 3.98 9.41
CA ASP A 198 14.24 3.36 8.10
C ASP A 198 14.40 1.83 8.24
N ARG A 199 15.07 1.38 9.31
CA ARG A 199 15.22 -0.05 9.60
C ARG A 199 13.89 -0.70 9.97
N THR A 200 13.09 -0.04 10.80
CA THR A 200 11.78 -0.57 11.24
C THR A 200 10.72 -0.61 10.12
N ILE A 201 10.92 0.15 9.03
CA ILE A 201 10.06 0.14 7.83
C ILE A 201 10.51 -0.95 6.83
N GLY A 202 11.66 -1.60 7.05
CA GLY A 202 12.11 -2.77 6.29
C GLY A 202 13.34 -2.55 5.41
N THR A 203 14.20 -1.57 5.70
CA THR A 203 15.51 -1.50 5.03
C THR A 203 16.46 -2.56 5.57
N ASN A 204 16.89 -3.47 4.70
CA ASN A 204 17.84 -4.53 5.02
C ASN A 204 19.29 -4.02 4.96
N CYS A 205 20.22 -4.84 5.43
CA CYS A 205 21.64 -4.60 5.22
C CYS A 205 21.92 -4.39 3.72
N PRO A 206 22.50 -3.25 3.29
CA PRO A 206 22.72 -2.94 1.88
C PRO A 206 23.76 -3.85 1.21
N LYS A 207 24.57 -4.55 2.01
CA LYS A 207 25.51 -5.57 1.51
C LYS A 207 24.87 -6.96 1.40
N CYS A 208 23.86 -7.26 2.23
CA CYS A 208 23.14 -8.53 2.14
C CYS A 208 22.02 -8.48 1.09
N TYR A 209 21.39 -7.32 0.92
CA TYR A 209 20.39 -7.05 -0.09
C TYR A 209 21.08 -6.32 -1.25
N ASN A 210 21.62 -7.11 -2.18
CA ASN A 210 22.45 -6.62 -3.27
C ASN A 210 21.66 -5.60 -4.11
N GLN A 211 22.24 -4.42 -4.37
CA GLN A 211 21.60 -3.38 -5.20
C GLN A 211 21.66 -3.70 -6.70
N SER A 212 22.49 -4.66 -7.08
CA SER A 212 22.69 -5.15 -8.44
C SER A 212 21.52 -6.00 -8.93
N SER A 213 21.24 -5.93 -10.23
CA SER A 213 20.17 -6.71 -10.82
C SER A 213 20.49 -8.21 -10.84
N ARG A 214 19.49 -9.10 -10.87
CA ARG A 214 19.73 -10.55 -10.99
C ARG A 214 20.51 -10.91 -12.26
N LEU A 215 20.25 -10.20 -13.37
CA LEU A 215 20.98 -10.37 -14.62
C LEU A 215 22.46 -9.99 -14.48
N GLU A 216 22.76 -8.90 -13.79
CA GLU A 216 24.12 -8.42 -13.52
C GLU A 216 24.91 -9.43 -12.69
N LEU A 217 24.32 -9.93 -11.60
CA LEU A 217 24.95 -10.95 -10.77
C LEU A 217 25.19 -12.26 -11.53
N PHE A 218 24.24 -12.65 -12.40
CA PHE A 218 24.39 -13.83 -13.25
C PHE A 218 25.56 -13.67 -14.22
N ILE A 219 25.60 -12.55 -14.95
CA ILE A 219 26.67 -12.28 -15.91
C ILE A 219 28.02 -12.19 -15.19
N PHE A 220 28.10 -11.51 -14.05
CA PHE A 220 29.33 -11.44 -13.27
C PHE A 220 29.81 -12.82 -12.82
N ALA A 221 28.92 -13.66 -12.28
CA ALA A 221 29.30 -15.00 -11.82
C ALA A 221 29.89 -15.84 -12.96
N GLU A 222 29.27 -15.85 -14.13
CA GLU A 222 29.78 -16.60 -15.28
C GLU A 222 31.06 -15.98 -15.87
N LEU A 223 31.16 -14.65 -15.94
CA LEU A 223 32.39 -13.99 -16.37
C LEU A 223 33.53 -14.23 -15.38
N LYS A 224 33.26 -14.32 -14.07
CA LYS A 224 34.28 -14.65 -13.05
C LYS A 224 34.85 -16.06 -13.23
N HIS A 225 34.05 -16.98 -13.76
CA HIS A 225 34.51 -18.33 -14.09
C HIS A 225 35.45 -18.34 -15.31
N LEU A 226 35.21 -17.45 -16.28
CA LEU A 226 36.04 -17.33 -17.50
C LEU A 226 37.27 -16.41 -17.32
N PHE A 227 37.13 -15.37 -16.49
CA PHE A 227 38.10 -14.31 -16.22
C PHE A 227 38.31 -14.20 -14.71
N GLU A 228 39.37 -14.84 -14.22
CA GLU A 228 39.65 -14.98 -12.79
C GLU A 228 39.78 -13.64 -12.07
N GLN A 229 40.26 -12.58 -12.73
CA GLN A 229 40.42 -11.25 -12.13
C GLN A 229 39.18 -10.37 -12.26
N ALA A 230 38.07 -10.88 -12.81
CA ALA A 230 36.83 -10.12 -12.93
C ALA A 230 36.41 -9.51 -11.59
N LYS A 231 36.03 -8.22 -11.62
CA LYS A 231 35.62 -7.41 -10.48
C LYS A 231 34.19 -6.92 -10.67
N HIS A 232 33.40 -6.92 -9.60
CA HIS A 232 32.03 -6.45 -9.56
C HIS A 232 31.98 -5.06 -8.89
N ARG A 233 31.25 -4.11 -9.48
CA ARG A 233 31.12 -2.72 -8.99
C ARG A 233 32.46 -2.04 -8.75
N PHE A 234 33.38 -2.20 -9.70
CA PHE A 234 34.73 -1.67 -9.61
C PHE A 234 34.74 -0.17 -9.95
N LYS A 235 35.62 0.62 -9.35
CA LYS A 235 35.74 2.05 -9.65
C LYS A 235 37.01 2.35 -10.44
N ILE A 236 36.84 2.95 -11.59
CA ILE A 236 37.90 3.45 -12.48
C ILE A 236 37.83 4.97 -12.40
N ASP A 237 38.88 5.61 -11.90
CA ASP A 237 38.94 7.06 -11.68
C ASP A 237 37.70 7.64 -10.96
N GLY A 238 37.27 6.97 -9.89
CA GLY A 238 36.09 7.37 -9.11
C GLY A 238 34.73 6.99 -9.73
N THR A 239 34.69 6.61 -11.01
CA THR A 239 33.49 6.16 -11.72
C THR A 239 33.29 4.65 -11.57
N GLU A 240 32.14 4.24 -11.02
CA GLU A 240 31.78 2.83 -10.83
C GLU A 240 31.30 2.19 -12.13
N CYS A 241 31.80 0.99 -12.46
CA CYS A 241 31.28 0.12 -13.51
C CYS A 241 30.75 -1.20 -12.93
N ASP A 242 29.70 -1.75 -13.53
CA ASP A 242 29.01 -2.93 -12.99
C ASP A 242 29.93 -4.16 -12.96
N ILE A 243 30.65 -4.39 -14.07
CA ILE A 243 31.65 -5.45 -14.18
C ILE A 243 32.90 -4.91 -14.87
N TYR A 244 34.08 -5.20 -14.31
CA TYR A 244 35.37 -4.91 -14.94
C TYR A 244 36.17 -6.20 -15.11
N LEU A 245 36.73 -6.39 -16.30
CA LEU A 245 37.62 -7.49 -16.67
C LEU A 245 39.04 -6.92 -16.88
N PRO A 246 39.88 -6.89 -15.84
CA PRO A 246 41.23 -6.32 -15.92
C PRO A 246 42.10 -6.95 -17.01
N GLU A 247 41.97 -8.26 -17.22
CA GLU A 247 42.80 -9.05 -18.14
C GLU A 247 42.73 -8.54 -19.58
N ILE A 248 41.59 -7.94 -19.94
CA ILE A 248 41.30 -7.48 -21.30
C ILE A 248 40.93 -5.99 -21.33
N ASN A 249 41.11 -5.31 -20.20
CA ASN A 249 40.77 -3.92 -19.94
C ASN A 249 39.37 -3.52 -20.45
N LEU A 250 38.36 -4.34 -20.12
CA LEU A 250 36.97 -4.17 -20.55
C LEU A 250 36.06 -3.89 -19.35
N ALA A 251 35.37 -2.75 -19.38
CA ALA A 251 34.23 -2.47 -18.53
C ALA A 251 32.93 -2.90 -19.22
N ILE A 252 31.99 -3.44 -18.45
CA ILE A 252 30.66 -3.84 -18.89
C ILE A 252 29.63 -3.13 -18.01
N GLU A 253 28.66 -2.49 -18.65
CA GLU A 253 27.51 -1.83 -18.01
C GLU A 253 26.23 -2.58 -18.36
N ILE A 254 25.33 -2.76 -17.40
CA ILE A 254 24.07 -3.46 -17.55
C ILE A 254 22.94 -2.47 -17.24
N ASP A 255 22.44 -1.86 -18.31
CA ASP A 255 21.60 -0.68 -18.23
C ASP A 255 20.11 -1.06 -18.19
N GLY A 256 19.48 -0.87 -17.03
CA GLY A 256 18.03 -0.98 -16.88
C GLY A 256 17.30 0.23 -17.46
N SER A 257 16.32 0.00 -18.35
CA SER A 257 15.60 1.05 -19.09
C SER A 257 14.96 2.15 -18.21
N TYR A 258 14.63 1.83 -16.96
CA TYR A 258 14.04 2.75 -16.00
C TYR A 258 15.06 3.71 -15.35
N TRP A 259 16.32 3.30 -15.22
CA TRP A 259 17.34 4.04 -14.44
C TRP A 259 18.28 4.86 -15.31
N HIS A 260 18.33 4.59 -16.61
CA HIS A 260 19.32 5.16 -17.53
C HIS A 260 18.74 6.24 -18.45
N SER A 261 19.60 7.18 -18.83
CA SER A 261 19.29 8.28 -19.73
C SER A 261 20.48 8.52 -20.65
N LEU A 262 20.22 8.78 -21.94
CA LEU A 262 21.25 8.87 -22.99
C LEU A 262 22.40 9.81 -22.63
N ASP A 263 22.11 11.03 -22.16
CA ASP A 263 23.15 12.03 -21.85
C ASP A 263 24.11 11.58 -20.74
N LYS A 264 23.59 10.95 -19.68
CA LYS A 264 24.42 10.44 -18.58
C LYS A 264 25.27 9.26 -19.05
N ASP A 265 24.70 8.40 -19.87
CA ASP A 265 25.39 7.24 -20.40
C ASP A 265 26.54 7.63 -21.32
N ILE A 266 26.32 8.59 -22.24
CA ILE A 266 27.37 9.14 -23.13
C ILE A 266 28.50 9.78 -22.32
N LYS A 267 28.19 10.56 -21.29
CA LYS A 267 29.21 11.15 -20.41
C LYS A 267 30.07 10.09 -19.74
N LYS A 268 29.45 9.02 -19.24
CA LYS A 268 30.15 7.87 -18.65
C LYS A 268 31.02 7.13 -19.67
N ASN A 269 30.52 6.95 -20.90
CA ASN A 269 31.30 6.35 -22.00
C ASN A 269 32.58 7.15 -22.28
N ASN A 270 32.45 8.45 -22.47
CA ASN A 270 33.58 9.31 -22.79
C ASN A 270 34.62 9.28 -21.67
N HIS A 271 34.20 9.40 -20.41
CA HIS A 271 35.12 9.34 -19.27
C HIS A 271 35.87 8.01 -19.15
N LEU A 272 35.18 6.87 -19.32
CA LEU A 272 35.86 5.55 -19.29
C LEU A 272 36.81 5.37 -20.48
N LYS A 273 36.46 5.91 -21.65
CA LYS A 273 37.36 5.96 -22.82
C LYS A 273 38.60 6.82 -22.56
N ASP A 274 38.44 7.97 -21.92
CA ASP A 274 39.56 8.85 -21.53
C ASP A 274 40.50 8.14 -20.53
N CYS A 275 39.97 7.23 -19.71
CA CYS A 275 40.75 6.34 -18.86
C CYS A 275 41.42 5.16 -19.62
N GLY A 276 41.29 5.09 -20.94
CA GLY A 276 41.82 4.03 -21.79
C GLY A 276 41.09 2.69 -21.67
N VAL A 277 39.88 2.66 -21.11
CA VAL A 277 39.11 1.43 -20.86
C VAL A 277 38.11 1.18 -21.99
N LYS A 278 38.06 -0.06 -22.48
CA LYS A 278 37.06 -0.48 -23.47
C LYS A 278 35.71 -0.64 -22.77
N LEU A 279 34.62 -0.29 -23.43
CA LEU A 279 33.27 -0.34 -22.84
C LEU A 279 32.32 -1.18 -23.69
N LEU A 280 31.55 -2.04 -23.03
CA LEU A 280 30.44 -2.80 -23.61
C LEU A 280 29.17 -2.53 -22.80
N ARG A 281 28.13 -1.96 -23.42
CA ARG A 281 26.83 -1.78 -22.74
C ARG A 281 25.84 -2.88 -23.11
N ILE A 282 25.14 -3.37 -22.10
CA ILE A 282 24.03 -4.32 -22.21
C ILE A 282 22.75 -3.57 -21.86
N ARG A 283 22.04 -3.09 -22.88
CA ARG A 283 20.95 -2.13 -22.75
C ARG A 283 19.59 -2.80 -22.83
N GLU A 284 18.76 -2.58 -21.81
CA GLU A 284 17.39 -3.08 -21.78
C GLU A 284 16.50 -2.29 -22.75
N HIS A 285 15.81 -2.96 -23.67
CA HIS A 285 14.82 -2.33 -24.54
C HIS A 285 13.76 -1.58 -23.69
N PRO A 286 13.43 -0.30 -24.00
CA PRO A 286 13.62 0.36 -25.29
C PRO A 286 14.91 1.16 -25.49
N LEU A 287 15.91 1.05 -24.61
CA LEU A 287 17.18 1.76 -24.81
C LEU A 287 17.84 1.35 -26.13
N GLU A 288 18.24 2.35 -26.90
CA GLU A 288 19.00 2.18 -28.14
C GLU A 288 20.49 1.98 -27.84
N LYS A 289 21.21 1.45 -28.83
CA LYS A 289 22.68 1.35 -28.76
C LYS A 289 23.29 2.74 -28.78
N ILE A 290 24.34 2.95 -28.00
CA ILE A 290 25.18 4.15 -28.08
C ILE A 290 26.35 3.87 -29.01
N GLU A 291 26.92 2.66 -28.94
CA GLU A 291 28.06 2.24 -29.75
C GLU A 291 27.81 0.90 -30.46
N ASN A 292 28.62 0.60 -31.49
CA ASN A 292 28.49 -0.62 -32.29
C ASN A 292 28.67 -1.92 -31.49
N LEU A 293 29.42 -1.85 -30.39
CA LEU A 293 29.65 -2.98 -29.49
C LEU A 293 28.42 -3.33 -28.66
N ASP A 294 27.55 -2.36 -28.40
CA ASP A 294 26.43 -2.51 -27.47
C ASP A 294 25.43 -3.60 -27.89
N ILE A 295 24.87 -4.24 -26.87
CA ILE A 295 23.87 -5.28 -26.99
C ILE A 295 22.56 -4.75 -26.44
N VAL A 296 21.50 -4.78 -27.25
CA VAL A 296 20.13 -4.54 -26.77
C VAL A 296 19.44 -5.86 -26.49
N TYR A 297 18.78 -5.98 -25.34
CA TYR A 297 18.01 -7.17 -24.95
C TYR A 297 16.58 -6.84 -24.53
N LYS A 298 15.71 -7.85 -24.59
CA LYS A 298 14.33 -7.79 -24.08
C LYS A 298 14.20 -8.73 -22.88
N LYS A 299 13.36 -8.38 -21.90
CA LYS A 299 13.20 -9.13 -20.63
C LYS A 299 12.68 -10.56 -20.79
N ASP A 300 12.06 -10.90 -21.91
CA ASP A 300 11.57 -12.24 -22.22
C ASP A 300 12.71 -13.22 -22.57
N LYS A 301 13.93 -12.72 -22.83
CA LYS A 301 15.10 -13.55 -23.12
C LYS A 301 15.73 -14.09 -21.84
N SER A 302 16.16 -15.36 -21.89
CA SER A 302 16.89 -15.97 -20.78
C SER A 302 18.24 -15.29 -20.56
N TYR A 303 18.70 -15.24 -19.31
CA TYR A 303 19.98 -14.62 -18.96
C TYR A 303 21.15 -15.29 -19.68
N PHE A 304 21.10 -16.61 -19.83
CA PHE A 304 22.12 -17.36 -20.58
C PHE A 304 22.16 -16.96 -22.07
N ALA A 305 21.02 -16.67 -22.70
CA ALA A 305 21.00 -16.19 -24.08
C ALA A 305 21.63 -14.79 -24.22
N ILE A 306 21.49 -13.94 -23.21
CA ILE A 306 22.14 -12.61 -23.15
C ILE A 306 23.64 -12.80 -22.99
N LEU A 307 24.08 -13.63 -22.03
CA LEU A 307 25.49 -13.97 -21.81
C LEU A 307 26.16 -14.51 -23.09
N LYS A 308 25.50 -15.41 -23.83
CA LYS A 308 26.02 -15.89 -25.11
C LYS A 308 26.31 -14.77 -26.11
N LYS A 309 25.50 -13.72 -26.14
CA LYS A 309 25.77 -12.55 -27.01
C LYS A 309 26.97 -11.76 -26.52
N ILE A 310 27.12 -11.61 -25.19
CA ILE A 310 28.27 -10.95 -24.55
C ILE A 310 29.55 -11.70 -24.92
N LEU A 311 29.58 -13.02 -24.69
CA LEU A 311 30.74 -13.86 -24.99
C LEU A 311 31.12 -13.83 -26.48
N LYS A 312 30.12 -13.86 -27.38
CA LYS A 312 30.37 -13.67 -28.83
C LYS A 312 30.99 -12.31 -29.14
N LYS A 313 30.52 -11.22 -28.53
CA LYS A 313 31.12 -9.89 -28.69
C LYS A 313 32.56 -9.85 -28.17
N ILE A 314 32.82 -10.44 -27.00
CA ILE A 314 34.16 -10.53 -26.41
C ILE A 314 35.11 -11.33 -27.32
N ALA A 315 34.65 -12.44 -27.90
CA ALA A 315 35.46 -13.29 -28.78
C ALA A 315 35.76 -12.69 -30.17
N ILE A 316 34.82 -11.92 -30.75
CA ILE A 316 34.92 -11.40 -32.12
C ILE A 316 35.83 -10.17 -32.23
N PHE A 317 35.90 -9.31 -31.21
CA PHE A 317 36.58 -8.02 -31.32
C PHE A 317 38.07 -8.05 -30.99
N ASP A 318 38.74 -9.21 -31.13
CA ASP A 318 40.15 -9.44 -30.76
C ASP A 318 40.52 -8.84 -29.39
N LEU A 319 39.54 -8.82 -28.47
CA LEU A 319 39.75 -8.31 -27.12
C LEU A 319 40.61 -9.24 -26.28
N ILE A 320 40.80 -10.47 -26.76
CA ILE A 320 41.30 -11.61 -26.01
C ILE A 320 42.27 -12.44 -26.87
N GLY A 321 43.21 -13.13 -26.21
CA GLY A 321 44.16 -14.04 -26.86
C GLY A 321 43.53 -15.35 -27.32
N SER A 322 44.33 -16.20 -27.99
CA SER A 322 43.88 -17.51 -28.48
C SER A 322 43.42 -18.44 -27.35
N ALA A 323 44.07 -18.38 -26.18
CA ALA A 323 43.72 -19.19 -25.02
C ALA A 323 42.34 -18.83 -24.45
N GLU A 324 42.03 -17.54 -24.30
CA GLU A 324 40.72 -17.08 -23.84
C GLU A 324 39.63 -17.39 -24.86
N LYS A 325 39.92 -17.29 -26.17
CA LYS A 325 38.97 -17.71 -27.23
C LYS A 325 38.60 -19.18 -27.07
N GLN A 326 39.57 -20.06 -26.83
CA GLN A 326 39.31 -21.48 -26.59
C GLN A 326 38.46 -21.72 -25.34
N LYS A 327 38.72 -21.02 -24.22
CA LYS A 327 37.90 -21.09 -23.01
C LYS A 327 36.44 -20.71 -23.28
N ILE A 328 36.22 -19.60 -24.00
CA ILE A 328 34.87 -19.17 -24.37
C ILE A 328 34.20 -20.20 -25.29
N THR A 329 34.90 -20.75 -26.28
CA THR A 329 34.34 -21.78 -27.18
C THR A 329 33.93 -23.02 -26.39
N ALA A 330 34.79 -23.56 -25.53
CA ALA A 330 34.47 -24.71 -24.68
C ALA A 330 33.26 -24.44 -23.77
N TYR A 331 33.19 -23.25 -23.15
CA TYR A 331 32.04 -22.84 -22.35
C TYR A 331 30.73 -22.78 -23.18
N MET A 332 30.81 -22.32 -24.43
CA MET A 332 29.65 -22.23 -25.33
C MET A 332 29.15 -23.62 -25.76
N GLU A 333 30.04 -24.61 -25.88
CA GLU A 333 29.73 -26.01 -26.21
C GLU A 333 29.00 -26.73 -25.08
N GLU A 334 29.41 -26.52 -23.83
CA GLU A 334 28.71 -27.02 -22.63
C GLU A 334 27.22 -26.59 -22.57
N ASN A 335 26.91 -25.45 -23.19
CA ASN A 335 25.54 -24.96 -23.39
C ASN A 335 24.71 -24.83 -22.09
N LYS A 336 25.37 -24.59 -20.96
CA LYS A 336 24.76 -24.33 -19.64
C LYS A 336 25.64 -23.39 -18.80
N PRO A 337 25.07 -22.66 -17.82
CA PRO A 337 25.85 -21.88 -16.85
C PRO A 337 26.80 -22.79 -16.06
N GLN A 338 28.01 -22.32 -15.77
CA GLN A 338 29.05 -23.08 -15.08
C GLN A 338 29.30 -22.60 -13.65
N ASN A 339 28.85 -21.39 -13.28
CA ASN A 339 29.13 -20.80 -11.97
C ASN A 339 27.87 -20.52 -11.14
N ASP A 340 26.91 -21.44 -11.20
CA ASP A 340 25.64 -21.37 -10.48
C ASP A 340 25.84 -21.21 -8.96
N LYS A 341 26.90 -21.82 -8.41
CA LYS A 341 27.26 -21.70 -6.99
C LYS A 341 27.53 -20.25 -6.60
N LEU A 342 28.44 -19.57 -7.30
CA LEU A 342 28.76 -18.17 -7.01
C LEU A 342 27.54 -17.27 -7.21
N TYR A 343 26.78 -17.49 -8.29
CA TYR A 343 25.56 -16.72 -8.56
C TYR A 343 24.55 -16.81 -7.41
N ARG A 344 24.32 -18.01 -6.87
CA ARG A 344 23.44 -18.21 -5.71
C ARG A 344 24.00 -17.60 -4.44
N GLU A 345 25.30 -17.72 -4.18
CA GLU A 345 25.94 -17.09 -3.01
C GLU A 345 25.80 -15.56 -3.04
N MET A 346 25.88 -14.95 -4.22
CA MET A 346 25.71 -13.51 -4.42
C MET A 346 24.26 -13.03 -4.25
N ILE A 347 23.26 -13.87 -4.52
CA ILE A 347 21.85 -13.52 -4.33
C ILE A 347 21.37 -13.86 -2.91
N PHE A 348 21.73 -15.06 -2.43
CA PHE A 348 21.24 -15.64 -1.18
C PHE A 348 22.42 -15.80 -0.24
N SER A 349 22.86 -14.69 0.33
CA SER A 349 24.12 -14.64 1.07
C SER A 349 24.09 -15.36 2.45
N THR A 350 23.02 -16.09 2.81
CA THR A 350 22.95 -16.95 4.01
C THR A 350 21.89 -18.03 3.83
N LYS A 351 22.25 -19.29 4.10
CA LYS A 351 21.26 -20.33 4.42
C LYS A 351 20.61 -19.97 5.75
N LEU A 352 19.29 -19.95 5.80
CA LEU A 352 18.57 -19.71 7.05
C LEU A 352 18.57 -21.00 7.88
N ASP A 353 18.96 -20.93 9.16
CA ASP A 353 18.96 -22.09 10.06
C ASP A 353 17.56 -22.70 10.22
N GLU A 354 16.54 -21.85 10.19
CA GLU A 354 15.13 -22.20 10.02
C GLU A 354 14.66 -21.76 8.62
N ASN A 355 14.50 -22.73 7.72
CA ASN A 355 14.09 -22.49 6.35
C ASN A 355 12.94 -23.41 5.92
N LEU A 356 12.34 -23.10 4.76
CA LEU A 356 11.20 -23.84 4.23
C LEU A 356 11.53 -25.32 3.97
N ALA A 357 12.71 -25.62 3.41
CA ALA A 357 13.12 -27.00 3.12
C ALA A 357 13.19 -27.85 4.38
N LYS A 358 13.79 -27.29 5.43
CA LYS A 358 13.99 -27.96 6.72
C LYS A 358 12.69 -28.13 7.50
N ASN A 359 11.88 -27.07 7.60
CA ASN A 359 10.68 -27.08 8.44
C ASN A 359 9.46 -27.70 7.73
N TYR A 360 9.42 -27.67 6.40
CA TYR A 360 8.31 -28.17 5.58
C TYR A 360 8.80 -28.93 4.33
N PRO A 361 9.49 -30.07 4.48
CA PRO A 361 10.11 -30.80 3.37
C PRO A 361 9.11 -31.23 2.28
N GLU A 362 7.90 -31.64 2.67
CA GLU A 362 6.87 -32.01 1.69
C GLU A 362 6.36 -30.81 0.88
N ILE A 363 6.34 -29.61 1.45
CA ILE A 363 5.99 -28.39 0.72
C ILE A 363 7.14 -28.00 -0.21
N ALA A 364 8.39 -28.11 0.25
CA ALA A 364 9.58 -27.82 -0.54
C ALA A 364 9.72 -28.75 -1.77
N LYS A 365 9.27 -30.00 -1.67
CA LYS A 365 9.19 -30.92 -2.83
C LYS A 365 8.25 -30.41 -3.93
N GLU A 366 7.30 -29.54 -3.62
CA GLU A 366 6.41 -28.93 -4.62
C GLU A 366 7.00 -27.63 -5.22
N TRP A 367 8.25 -27.28 -4.94
CA TRP A 367 8.89 -26.10 -5.53
C TRP A 367 9.14 -26.29 -7.04
N ASP A 368 8.76 -25.32 -7.88
CA ASP A 368 9.10 -25.34 -9.30
C ASP A 368 10.49 -24.71 -9.51
N TYR A 369 11.55 -25.51 -9.40
CA TYR A 369 12.95 -25.06 -9.51
C TYR A 369 13.27 -24.38 -10.84
N GLU A 370 12.64 -24.78 -11.93
CA GLU A 370 12.84 -24.18 -13.25
C GLU A 370 12.26 -22.75 -13.28
N LYS A 371 11.02 -22.58 -12.78
CA LYS A 371 10.35 -21.27 -12.77
C LYS A 371 10.86 -20.32 -11.70
N ASN A 372 11.38 -20.86 -10.60
CA ASN A 372 11.90 -20.06 -9.49
C ASN A 372 13.40 -19.79 -9.57
N TYR A 373 14.12 -20.39 -10.52
CA TYR A 373 15.56 -20.23 -10.64
C TYR A 373 15.98 -18.74 -10.57
N PRO A 374 16.95 -18.37 -9.71
CA PRO A 374 17.81 -19.23 -8.89
C PRO A 374 17.34 -19.43 -7.43
N GLN A 375 16.11 -19.05 -7.10
CA GLN A 375 15.55 -19.16 -5.75
C GLN A 375 15.31 -20.62 -5.35
N GLU A 376 15.70 -20.96 -4.12
CA GLU A 376 15.51 -22.26 -3.50
C GLU A 376 14.71 -22.16 -2.20
N PRO A 377 14.00 -23.22 -1.78
CA PRO A 377 13.28 -23.25 -0.51
C PRO A 377 14.14 -22.85 0.72
N GLU A 378 15.43 -23.20 0.71
CA GLU A 378 16.42 -22.91 1.76
C GLU A 378 16.68 -21.42 1.96
N ASN A 379 16.35 -20.60 0.95
CA ASN A 379 16.55 -19.15 1.01
C ASN A 379 15.41 -18.42 1.72
N PHE A 380 14.33 -19.12 2.11
CA PHE A 380 13.13 -18.49 2.68
C PHE A 380 12.72 -19.11 4.00
N THR A 381 12.22 -18.26 4.90
CA THR A 381 11.51 -18.73 6.09
C THR A 381 10.11 -19.24 5.72
N PRO A 382 9.53 -20.16 6.49
CA PRO A 382 8.16 -20.65 6.28
C PRO A 382 7.06 -19.58 6.29
N HIS A 383 7.34 -18.40 6.86
CA HIS A 383 6.42 -17.28 7.00
C HIS A 383 6.57 -16.23 5.88
N SER A 384 7.44 -16.48 4.91
CA SER A 384 7.71 -15.55 3.83
C SER A 384 6.45 -15.17 3.02
N HIS A 385 6.34 -13.88 2.71
CA HIS A 385 5.30 -13.34 1.84
C HIS A 385 5.62 -13.48 0.34
N GLU A 386 6.81 -14.01 0.01
CA GLU A 386 7.27 -14.19 -1.36
C GLU A 386 6.32 -15.07 -2.17
N LYS A 387 5.97 -14.62 -3.37
CA LYS A 387 5.19 -15.39 -4.34
C LYS A 387 6.14 -16.17 -5.24
N VAL A 388 6.03 -17.48 -5.22
CA VAL A 388 6.86 -18.39 -6.00
C VAL A 388 5.99 -19.37 -6.77
N ALA A 389 6.57 -19.99 -7.79
CA ALA A 389 5.95 -21.06 -8.56
C ALA A 389 6.03 -22.40 -7.83
N TRP A 390 4.96 -23.16 -7.92
CA TRP A 390 4.80 -24.48 -7.32
C TRP A 390 4.34 -25.47 -8.37
N LYS A 391 4.75 -26.73 -8.23
CA LYS A 391 4.36 -27.86 -9.04
C LYS A 391 3.98 -29.03 -8.14
N CYS A 392 2.72 -29.48 -8.19
CA CYS A 392 2.29 -30.62 -7.38
C CYS A 392 2.73 -31.94 -8.02
N LYS A 393 2.52 -33.06 -7.31
CA LYS A 393 2.78 -34.43 -7.81
C LYS A 393 2.04 -34.77 -9.11
N LYS A 394 0.86 -34.19 -9.36
CA LYS A 394 0.10 -34.34 -10.61
C LYS A 394 0.61 -33.45 -11.76
N GLY A 395 1.64 -32.63 -11.52
CA GLY A 395 2.24 -31.75 -12.51
C GLY A 395 1.55 -30.40 -12.67
N HIS A 396 0.46 -30.11 -11.96
CA HIS A 396 -0.17 -28.79 -12.01
C HIS A 396 0.79 -27.71 -11.51
N LYS A 397 0.88 -26.60 -12.25
CA LYS A 397 1.74 -25.46 -11.91
C LYS A 397 0.91 -24.27 -11.44
N TRP A 398 1.29 -23.62 -10.34
CA TRP A 398 0.61 -22.39 -9.87
C TRP A 398 1.54 -21.47 -9.09
N ILE A 399 1.16 -20.18 -8.99
CA ILE A 399 1.85 -19.21 -8.15
C ILE A 399 1.12 -19.05 -6.81
N ALA A 400 1.85 -19.11 -5.70
CA ALA A 400 1.31 -18.86 -4.36
C ALA A 400 2.39 -18.31 -3.41
N ARG A 401 1.96 -17.67 -2.32
CA ARG A 401 2.88 -17.21 -1.26
C ARG A 401 3.36 -18.39 -0.42
N ILE A 402 4.63 -18.36 -0.01
CA ILE A 402 5.21 -19.39 0.87
C ILE A 402 4.39 -19.58 2.15
N LYS A 403 4.06 -18.48 2.86
CA LYS A 403 3.24 -18.54 4.07
C LYS A 403 1.84 -19.14 3.88
N ASP A 404 1.27 -19.05 2.69
CA ASP A 404 -0.05 -19.58 2.41
C ASP A 404 0.03 -21.10 2.24
N ARG A 405 1.12 -21.60 1.64
CA ARG A 405 1.42 -23.03 1.53
C ARG A 405 1.62 -23.67 2.90
N THR A 406 2.43 -23.04 3.75
CA THR A 406 2.74 -23.56 5.10
C THR A 406 1.54 -23.53 6.05
N ARG A 407 0.53 -22.70 5.76
CA ARG A 407 -0.80 -22.71 6.41
C ARG A 407 -1.76 -23.78 5.86
N GLY A 408 -1.31 -24.66 4.98
CA GLY A 408 -2.09 -25.78 4.44
C GLY A 408 -2.85 -25.47 3.14
N ARG A 409 -2.62 -24.33 2.47
CA ARG A 409 -3.18 -24.13 1.12
C ARG A 409 -2.35 -24.88 0.09
N GLY A 410 -2.85 -26.00 -0.40
CA GLY A 410 -2.22 -26.81 -1.46
C GLY A 410 -2.58 -26.36 -2.88
N CYS A 411 -2.39 -27.28 -3.83
CA CYS A 411 -2.74 -27.08 -5.23
C CYS A 411 -4.21 -26.67 -5.43
N PRO A 412 -4.51 -25.53 -6.09
CA PRO A 412 -5.89 -25.09 -6.29
C PRO A 412 -6.68 -25.98 -7.26
N TYR A 413 -5.98 -26.73 -8.13
CA TYR A 413 -6.59 -27.65 -9.09
C TYR A 413 -6.96 -28.97 -8.39
N CYS A 414 -6.02 -29.59 -7.67
CA CYS A 414 -6.30 -30.78 -6.87
C CYS A 414 -7.41 -30.59 -5.82
N SER A 415 -7.57 -29.37 -5.28
CA SER A 415 -8.61 -29.06 -4.30
C SER A 415 -9.92 -28.54 -4.91
N ASN A 416 -10.10 -28.65 -6.24
CA ASN A 416 -11.29 -28.21 -6.96
C ASN A 416 -11.68 -26.76 -6.64
N LYS A 417 -10.68 -25.88 -6.51
CA LYS A 417 -10.87 -24.43 -6.38
C LYS A 417 -10.66 -23.71 -7.71
N LYS A 418 -9.96 -24.33 -8.66
CA LYS A 418 -9.78 -23.88 -10.03
C LYS A 418 -9.96 -25.04 -11.02
N ALA A 419 -10.57 -24.74 -12.16
CA ALA A 419 -10.69 -25.68 -13.27
C ALA A 419 -9.33 -25.92 -13.94
N HIS A 420 -9.15 -27.14 -14.39
CA HIS A 420 -8.05 -27.68 -15.17
C HIS A 420 -8.60 -28.85 -15.99
N LEU A 421 -7.88 -29.27 -17.03
CA LEU A 421 -8.35 -30.31 -17.96
C LEU A 421 -8.67 -31.65 -17.29
N ASP A 422 -8.12 -31.95 -16.11
CA ASP A 422 -8.36 -33.20 -15.38
C ASP A 422 -9.48 -33.11 -14.32
N ASN A 423 -10.06 -31.92 -14.09
CA ASN A 423 -11.13 -31.72 -13.09
C ASN A 423 -12.31 -30.86 -13.58
N CYS A 424 -12.28 -30.43 -14.85
CA CYS A 424 -13.32 -29.59 -15.45
C CYS A 424 -14.62 -30.38 -15.70
N LEU A 425 -15.70 -29.65 -15.98
CA LEU A 425 -17.00 -30.24 -16.31
C LEU A 425 -16.91 -31.16 -17.53
N ALA A 426 -16.19 -30.76 -18.59
CA ALA A 426 -16.06 -31.56 -19.80
C ALA A 426 -15.45 -32.94 -19.54
N THR A 427 -14.44 -33.01 -18.67
CA THR A 427 -13.76 -34.27 -18.32
C THR A 427 -14.56 -35.09 -17.32
N ILE A 428 -15.17 -34.46 -16.32
CA ILE A 428 -15.91 -35.16 -15.26
C ILE A 428 -17.30 -35.61 -15.73
N ASN A 429 -17.95 -34.84 -16.61
CA ASN A 429 -19.27 -35.16 -17.14
C ASN A 429 -19.41 -34.74 -18.63
N PRO A 430 -18.86 -35.54 -19.56
CA PRO A 430 -18.88 -35.24 -21.00
C PRO A 430 -20.31 -35.14 -21.57
N GLU A 431 -21.25 -35.95 -21.08
CA GLU A 431 -22.64 -35.91 -21.57
C GLU A 431 -23.34 -34.61 -21.18
N LEU A 432 -23.16 -34.14 -19.94
CA LEU A 432 -23.71 -32.85 -19.55
C LEU A 432 -23.02 -31.70 -20.29
N ALA A 433 -21.72 -31.81 -20.58
CA ALA A 433 -21.00 -30.81 -21.37
C ALA A 433 -21.57 -30.63 -22.79
N LYS A 434 -22.18 -31.67 -23.38
CA LYS A 434 -22.90 -31.56 -24.68
C LYS A 434 -24.14 -30.66 -24.62
N GLU A 435 -24.70 -30.45 -23.44
CA GLU A 435 -25.83 -29.54 -23.24
C GLU A 435 -25.38 -28.09 -22.98
N TRP A 436 -24.07 -27.80 -22.99
CA TRP A 436 -23.57 -26.45 -22.85
C TRP A 436 -24.01 -25.60 -24.05
N HIS A 437 -24.56 -24.43 -23.79
CA HIS A 437 -25.01 -23.59 -24.88
C HIS A 437 -23.81 -23.06 -25.70
N PRO A 438 -23.81 -23.20 -27.04
CA PRO A 438 -22.64 -22.90 -27.88
C PRO A 438 -22.24 -21.42 -27.92
N PHE A 439 -23.19 -20.49 -27.84
CA PHE A 439 -22.91 -19.05 -28.02
C PHE A 439 -23.22 -18.15 -26.81
N LYS A 440 -24.13 -18.56 -25.92
CA LYS A 440 -24.63 -17.68 -24.84
C LYS A 440 -23.73 -17.57 -23.60
N ASN A 441 -22.66 -18.36 -23.55
CA ASN A 441 -21.68 -18.34 -22.46
C ASN A 441 -20.39 -17.56 -22.81
N GLY A 442 -20.37 -16.85 -23.95
CA GLY A 442 -19.18 -16.17 -24.45
C GLY A 442 -18.06 -17.17 -24.76
N ASP A 443 -16.83 -16.81 -24.43
CA ASP A 443 -15.65 -17.65 -24.66
C ASP A 443 -15.49 -18.81 -23.67
N LEU A 444 -16.41 -18.94 -22.69
CA LEU A 444 -16.33 -20.00 -21.67
C LEU A 444 -16.82 -21.34 -22.22
N THR A 445 -15.98 -22.35 -22.07
CA THR A 445 -16.26 -23.73 -22.42
C THR A 445 -16.49 -24.59 -21.16
N PRO A 446 -17.02 -25.81 -21.32
CA PRO A 446 -17.04 -26.79 -20.23
C PRO A 446 -15.66 -27.13 -19.64
N ASN A 447 -14.54 -26.81 -20.31
CA ASN A 447 -13.20 -26.99 -19.77
C ASN A 447 -12.82 -25.94 -18.72
N ASP A 448 -13.51 -24.79 -18.72
CA ASP A 448 -13.18 -23.64 -17.87
C ASP A 448 -13.94 -23.63 -16.54
N VAL A 449 -14.86 -24.58 -16.36
CA VAL A 449 -15.77 -24.63 -15.21
C VAL A 449 -15.64 -25.93 -14.44
N LEU A 450 -15.76 -25.83 -13.11
CA LEU A 450 -15.78 -26.99 -12.24
C LEU A 450 -17.19 -27.60 -12.16
N PRO A 451 -17.32 -28.94 -12.04
CA PRO A 451 -18.61 -29.63 -11.90
C PRO A 451 -19.43 -29.16 -10.69
N GLY A 452 -18.77 -28.69 -9.63
CA GLY A 452 -19.42 -28.15 -8.43
C GLY A 452 -19.73 -26.65 -8.47
N SER A 453 -19.57 -25.97 -9.61
CA SER A 453 -19.75 -24.52 -9.71
C SER A 453 -21.20 -24.10 -9.47
N LYS A 454 -21.43 -23.18 -8.52
CA LYS A 454 -22.75 -22.60 -8.24
C LYS A 454 -23.13 -21.44 -9.17
N LYS A 455 -22.27 -21.08 -10.12
CA LYS A 455 -22.56 -20.03 -11.11
C LYS A 455 -23.51 -20.56 -12.17
N ASP A 456 -24.47 -19.72 -12.57
CA ASP A 456 -25.42 -20.01 -13.63
C ASP A 456 -24.81 -19.81 -15.02
N TYR A 457 -25.05 -20.77 -15.89
CA TYR A 457 -24.68 -20.76 -17.30
C TYR A 457 -25.88 -21.10 -18.16
N TRP A 458 -25.81 -20.77 -19.44
CA TRP A 458 -26.80 -21.16 -20.42
C TRP A 458 -26.60 -22.60 -20.89
N TRP A 459 -27.69 -23.33 -20.97
CA TRP A 459 -27.77 -24.71 -21.43
C TRP A 459 -28.79 -24.84 -22.55
N ILE A 460 -28.60 -25.85 -23.39
CA ILE A 460 -29.51 -26.24 -24.45
C ILE A 460 -29.69 -27.77 -24.43
N CYS A 461 -30.94 -28.24 -24.47
CA CYS A 461 -31.22 -29.67 -24.49
C CYS A 461 -31.40 -30.17 -25.93
N LYS A 462 -31.49 -31.49 -26.13
CA LYS A 462 -31.73 -32.11 -27.46
C LYS A 462 -33.04 -31.65 -28.15
N LYS A 463 -34.01 -31.14 -27.39
CA LYS A 463 -35.25 -30.55 -27.90
C LYS A 463 -35.14 -29.02 -28.11
N ASN A 464 -33.93 -28.48 -28.17
CA ASN A 464 -33.62 -27.05 -28.37
C ASN A 464 -34.18 -26.07 -27.31
N HIS A 465 -34.72 -26.55 -26.19
CA HIS A 465 -35.03 -25.67 -25.08
C HIS A 465 -33.76 -25.08 -24.48
N GLU A 466 -33.74 -23.77 -24.27
CA GLU A 466 -32.62 -23.04 -23.69
C GLU A 466 -32.96 -22.50 -22.31
N TRP A 467 -32.04 -22.63 -21.34
CA TRP A 467 -32.26 -22.10 -19.99
C TRP A 467 -30.98 -21.79 -19.24
N LYS A 468 -31.09 -20.95 -18.19
CA LYS A 468 -30.02 -20.73 -17.23
C LYS A 468 -30.15 -21.66 -16.03
N ALA A 469 -29.04 -22.27 -15.64
CA ALA A 469 -28.91 -23.03 -14.40
C ALA A 469 -27.44 -23.16 -13.98
N SER A 470 -27.20 -23.41 -12.69
CA SER A 470 -25.84 -23.61 -12.20
C SER A 470 -25.29 -24.99 -12.54
N VAL A 471 -23.98 -25.09 -12.76
CA VAL A 471 -23.32 -26.38 -13.03
C VAL A 471 -23.59 -27.37 -11.89
N TYR A 472 -23.53 -26.92 -10.63
CA TYR A 472 -23.85 -27.73 -9.46
C TYR A 472 -25.27 -28.31 -9.51
N SER A 473 -26.27 -27.50 -9.90
CA SER A 473 -27.65 -27.97 -10.04
C SER A 473 -27.79 -29.02 -11.14
N ARG A 474 -27.06 -28.85 -12.24
CA ARG A 474 -27.10 -29.77 -13.38
C ARG A 474 -26.33 -31.07 -13.12
N ASN A 475 -25.15 -30.96 -12.53
CA ASN A 475 -24.20 -32.05 -12.35
C ASN A 475 -24.43 -32.82 -11.04
N ASN A 476 -24.47 -32.14 -9.89
CA ASN A 476 -24.58 -32.79 -8.58
C ASN A 476 -26.02 -33.10 -8.18
N ARG A 477 -26.98 -32.24 -8.55
CA ARG A 477 -28.42 -32.47 -8.29
C ARG A 477 -29.16 -33.14 -9.45
N GLN A 478 -28.50 -33.31 -10.59
CA GLN A 478 -29.05 -33.95 -11.78
C GLN A 478 -30.37 -33.33 -12.26
N PHE A 479 -30.58 -32.03 -12.03
CA PHE A 479 -31.74 -31.35 -12.56
C PHE A 479 -31.55 -31.10 -14.07
N GLY A 480 -32.41 -31.72 -14.88
CA GLY A 480 -32.42 -31.59 -16.33
C GLY A 480 -33.16 -30.35 -16.83
N CYS A 481 -33.57 -30.40 -18.10
CA CYS A 481 -34.32 -29.33 -18.73
C CYS A 481 -35.67 -29.07 -18.01
N PRO A 482 -35.95 -27.83 -17.55
CA PRO A 482 -37.20 -27.50 -16.86
C PRO A 482 -38.42 -27.58 -17.78
N TYR A 483 -38.22 -27.42 -19.09
CA TYR A 483 -39.27 -27.55 -20.09
C TYR A 483 -39.62 -29.03 -20.31
N CYS A 484 -38.62 -29.89 -20.55
CA CYS A 484 -38.84 -31.33 -20.73
C CYS A 484 -39.45 -32.02 -19.49
N SER A 485 -39.19 -31.50 -18.29
CA SER A 485 -39.76 -32.01 -17.04
C SER A 485 -41.12 -31.39 -16.67
N GLY A 486 -41.70 -30.53 -17.53
CA GLY A 486 -43.00 -29.90 -17.31
C GLY A 486 -43.01 -28.81 -16.22
N LYS A 487 -41.85 -28.44 -15.66
CA LYS A 487 -41.73 -27.36 -14.66
C LYS A 487 -41.83 -25.97 -15.28
N LYS A 488 -41.55 -25.85 -16.58
CA LYS A 488 -41.75 -24.66 -17.41
C LYS A 488 -42.49 -25.03 -18.69
N VAL A 489 -43.28 -24.10 -19.20
CA VAL A 489 -44.03 -24.26 -20.45
C VAL A 489 -43.13 -23.87 -21.62
N CYS A 490 -42.98 -24.75 -22.63
CA CYS A 490 -42.30 -24.42 -23.88
C CYS A 490 -43.26 -23.71 -24.84
N PHE A 491 -42.74 -23.15 -25.95
CA PHE A 491 -43.56 -22.39 -26.88
C PHE A 491 -44.65 -23.26 -27.52
N GLU A 492 -44.33 -24.51 -27.86
CA GLU A 492 -45.24 -25.45 -28.50
C GLU A 492 -46.49 -25.72 -27.64
N ASP A 493 -46.30 -25.76 -26.31
CA ASP A 493 -47.35 -25.98 -25.31
C ASP A 493 -47.94 -24.65 -24.75
N SER A 494 -47.54 -23.52 -25.32
CA SER A 494 -47.95 -22.20 -24.85
C SER A 494 -49.33 -21.79 -25.37
N LEU A 495 -49.96 -20.87 -24.65
CA LEU A 495 -51.22 -20.25 -25.05
C LEU A 495 -51.12 -19.60 -26.43
N GLU A 496 -49.99 -18.95 -26.75
CA GLU A 496 -49.79 -18.27 -28.03
C GLU A 496 -49.74 -19.23 -29.22
N ASN A 497 -49.05 -20.36 -29.07
CA ASN A 497 -48.96 -21.34 -30.15
C ASN A 497 -50.27 -22.13 -30.32
N LEU A 498 -50.91 -22.51 -29.22
CA LEU A 498 -52.12 -23.35 -29.25
C LEU A 498 -53.41 -22.55 -29.49
N TYR A 499 -53.44 -21.28 -29.08
CA TYR A 499 -54.61 -20.38 -29.17
C TYR A 499 -54.19 -18.98 -29.67
N PRO A 500 -53.67 -18.86 -30.92
CA PRO A 500 -53.08 -17.62 -31.43
C PRO A 500 -54.07 -16.45 -31.48
N GLU A 501 -55.33 -16.71 -31.81
CA GLU A 501 -56.37 -15.66 -31.79
C GLU A 501 -56.65 -15.17 -30.37
N LEU A 502 -56.55 -16.04 -29.36
CA LEU A 502 -56.74 -15.66 -27.95
C LEU A 502 -55.58 -14.80 -27.47
N ALA A 503 -54.37 -15.16 -27.90
CA ALA A 503 -53.17 -14.41 -27.55
C ALA A 503 -53.20 -12.97 -28.10
N LYS A 504 -53.95 -12.69 -29.18
CA LYS A 504 -54.19 -11.31 -29.64
C LYS A 504 -55.05 -10.50 -28.67
N GLU A 505 -55.88 -11.15 -27.86
CA GLU A 505 -56.64 -10.49 -26.80
C GLU A 505 -55.84 -10.30 -25.50
N TRP A 506 -54.54 -10.66 -25.51
CA TRP A 506 -53.68 -10.44 -24.35
C TRP A 506 -53.45 -8.95 -24.14
N HIS A 507 -53.75 -8.45 -22.94
CA HIS A 507 -53.59 -7.02 -22.68
C HIS A 507 -52.10 -6.62 -22.80
N PRO A 508 -51.75 -5.58 -23.60
CA PRO A 508 -50.36 -5.26 -23.94
C PRO A 508 -49.49 -4.80 -22.75
N PHE A 509 -50.09 -4.13 -21.76
CA PHE A 509 -49.32 -3.51 -20.65
C PHE A 509 -49.67 -4.02 -19.23
N LYS A 510 -50.83 -4.64 -19.01
CA LYS A 510 -51.31 -4.97 -17.66
C LYS A 510 -50.84 -6.33 -17.11
N ASN A 511 -50.15 -7.13 -17.91
CA ASN A 511 -49.69 -8.48 -17.53
C ASN A 511 -48.21 -8.57 -17.11
N GLY A 512 -47.52 -7.44 -16.99
CA GLY A 512 -46.11 -7.38 -16.56
C GLY A 512 -45.21 -8.23 -17.47
N SER A 513 -44.38 -9.09 -16.87
CA SER A 513 -43.46 -9.96 -17.61
C SER A 513 -44.08 -11.27 -18.14
N VAL A 514 -45.39 -11.49 -17.93
CA VAL A 514 -46.08 -12.70 -18.36
C VAL A 514 -46.49 -12.56 -19.81
N LYS A 515 -46.04 -13.50 -20.64
CA LYS A 515 -46.31 -13.53 -22.08
C LYS A 515 -47.12 -14.77 -22.46
N PRO A 516 -48.03 -14.68 -23.45
CA PRO A 516 -48.81 -15.82 -23.90
C PRO A 516 -47.92 -16.96 -24.44
N GLY A 517 -46.78 -16.66 -25.07
CA GLY A 517 -45.79 -17.65 -25.54
C GLY A 517 -45.01 -18.42 -24.46
N HIS A 518 -45.26 -18.16 -23.17
CA HIS A 518 -44.57 -18.82 -22.06
C HIS A 518 -45.52 -19.28 -20.94
N ILE A 519 -46.81 -19.37 -21.22
CA ILE A 519 -47.83 -19.78 -20.24
C ILE A 519 -48.74 -20.87 -20.83
N SER A 520 -49.10 -21.85 -20.02
CA SER A 520 -49.96 -22.94 -20.47
C SER A 520 -51.41 -22.45 -20.61
N PRO A 521 -52.16 -22.90 -21.63
CA PRO A 521 -53.60 -22.65 -21.72
C PRO A 521 -54.40 -23.24 -20.53
N LYS A 522 -53.82 -24.17 -19.77
CA LYS A 522 -54.42 -24.75 -18.55
C LYS A 522 -54.12 -23.94 -17.28
N SER A 523 -53.43 -22.80 -17.40
CA SER A 523 -53.02 -21.99 -16.25
C SER A 523 -54.22 -21.40 -15.49
N GLU A 524 -54.19 -21.50 -14.15
CA GLU A 524 -55.18 -20.88 -13.27
C GLU A 524 -54.93 -19.39 -13.01
N ARG A 525 -53.87 -18.84 -13.61
CA ARG A 525 -53.47 -17.45 -13.41
C ARG A 525 -54.52 -16.49 -13.97
N ASN A 526 -54.86 -15.48 -13.17
CA ASN A 526 -55.63 -14.33 -13.64
C ASN A 526 -54.73 -13.37 -14.42
N VAL A 527 -55.15 -13.02 -15.62
CA VAL A 527 -54.48 -12.06 -16.50
C VAL A 527 -55.50 -11.08 -17.05
N TRP A 528 -55.01 -9.93 -17.48
CA TRP A 528 -55.80 -8.91 -18.16
C TRP A 528 -55.92 -9.25 -19.65
N TRP A 529 -57.13 -9.12 -20.16
CA TRP A 529 -57.50 -9.30 -21.55
C TRP A 529 -58.03 -7.99 -22.11
N ILE A 530 -57.96 -7.81 -23.42
CA ILE A 530 -58.54 -6.69 -24.15
C ILE A 530 -59.13 -7.21 -25.47
N CYS A 531 -60.40 -6.91 -25.74
CA CYS A 531 -61.06 -7.34 -26.97
C CYS A 531 -60.96 -6.27 -28.06
N LYS A 532 -61.40 -6.60 -29.28
CA LYS A 532 -61.42 -5.64 -30.42
C LYS A 532 -62.26 -4.39 -30.19
N LYS A 533 -63.27 -4.45 -29.30
CA LYS A 533 -64.09 -3.29 -28.88
C LYS A 533 -63.45 -2.50 -27.71
N ASN A 534 -62.18 -2.77 -27.37
CA ASN A 534 -61.42 -2.15 -26.27
C ASN A 534 -61.98 -2.38 -24.86
N HIS A 535 -62.83 -3.39 -24.66
CA HIS A 535 -63.20 -3.78 -23.31
C HIS A 535 -62.05 -4.54 -22.65
N GLU A 536 -61.73 -4.17 -21.41
CA GLU A 536 -60.64 -4.77 -20.64
C GLU A 536 -61.20 -5.53 -19.44
N TRP A 537 -60.77 -6.78 -19.24
CA TRP A 537 -61.22 -7.58 -18.10
C TRP A 537 -60.11 -8.45 -17.54
N LYS A 538 -60.22 -8.81 -16.26
CA LYS A 538 -59.26 -9.68 -15.58
C LYS A 538 -59.89 -11.04 -15.31
N TYR A 539 -59.33 -12.10 -15.87
CA TYR A 539 -59.90 -13.44 -15.75
C TYR A 539 -58.87 -14.55 -15.88
N ARG A 540 -59.26 -15.77 -15.47
CA ARG A 540 -58.38 -16.94 -15.47
C ARG A 540 -58.18 -17.47 -16.89
N ILE A 541 -56.92 -17.75 -17.26
CA ILE A 541 -56.56 -18.27 -18.59
C ILE A 541 -57.33 -19.54 -18.95
N LYS A 542 -57.31 -20.54 -18.06
CA LYS A 542 -58.02 -21.81 -18.30
C LYS A 542 -59.53 -21.62 -18.56
N ASN A 543 -60.15 -20.63 -17.92
CA ASN A 543 -61.59 -20.39 -18.06
C ASN A 543 -61.88 -19.71 -19.40
N VAL A 544 -61.07 -18.74 -19.84
CA VAL A 544 -61.24 -18.10 -21.17
C VAL A 544 -61.07 -19.12 -22.30
N VAL A 545 -60.10 -20.02 -22.16
CA VAL A 545 -59.86 -21.11 -23.11
C VAL A 545 -61.05 -22.07 -23.18
N GLN A 546 -61.66 -22.42 -22.03
CA GLN A 546 -62.81 -23.33 -21.97
C GLN A 546 -64.13 -22.70 -22.44
N GLN A 547 -64.32 -21.39 -22.21
CA GLN A 547 -65.56 -20.67 -22.52
C GLN A 547 -65.61 -20.13 -23.96
N GLY A 548 -64.54 -20.27 -24.75
CA GLY A 548 -64.57 -20.01 -26.18
C GLY A 548 -64.46 -18.54 -26.59
N TYR A 549 -63.45 -17.81 -26.10
CA TYR A 549 -63.06 -16.48 -26.62
C TYR A 549 -64.15 -15.40 -26.57
N THR A 550 -64.84 -15.27 -25.44
CA THR A 550 -65.92 -14.29 -25.33
C THR A 550 -65.59 -13.23 -24.29
N CYS A 551 -65.46 -11.98 -24.77
CA CYS A 551 -65.43 -10.81 -23.92
C CYS A 551 -66.77 -10.71 -23.17
N PRO A 552 -66.79 -10.71 -21.83
CA PRO A 552 -68.04 -10.73 -21.06
C PRO A 552 -68.92 -9.50 -21.37
N TYR A 553 -68.30 -8.35 -21.63
CA TYR A 553 -69.00 -7.10 -21.96
C TYR A 553 -69.52 -7.03 -23.41
N CYS A 554 -69.05 -7.91 -24.30
CA CYS A 554 -69.55 -7.96 -25.68
C CYS A 554 -70.82 -8.81 -25.80
N LEU A 555 -71.03 -9.75 -24.87
CA LEU A 555 -72.22 -10.61 -24.82
C LEU A 555 -73.45 -9.92 -24.23
N GLU A 556 -73.26 -8.85 -23.45
CA GLU A 556 -74.37 -8.10 -22.82
C GLU A 556 -74.95 -7.00 -23.72
N ASN A 557 -74.37 -6.75 -24.91
CA ASN A 557 -74.75 -5.66 -25.82
C ASN A 557 -74.94 -6.13 -27.29
N GLU A 558 -75.37 -7.38 -27.50
CA GLU A 558 -75.86 -7.88 -28.80
C GLU A 558 -77.37 -8.05 -28.82
#